data_AF-A0A2M7NEU1-F1
#
_entry.id   AF-A0A2M7NEU1-F1
#
_cell.length_a   1.000
_cell.length_b   1.000
_cell.length_c   1.000
_cell.angle_alpha   90.00
_cell.angle_beta   90.00
_cell.angle_gamma   90.00
#
_symmetry.space_group_name_H-M   'P 1'
#
loop_
_entity.id
_entity.type
_entity.pdbx_description
1 polymer ?
#
loop_
_entity_poly.entity_id
_entity_poly.type
_entity_poly.pdbx_seq_one_letter_code
_entity_poly.pdbx_strand_id
1 'polypeptide(L)'
;MRKDEKWKVLNEEVQFIMEQEYDELKRLRDNLIIVRVGEKWGLIDMKGNELIPIIYQEITKSDNGLIKVIKNGKQNLFDEITKQMIPIDN
;
A
#
# COMPACT_ATOMS: atom_id res chain seq x y z
N MET A 1 -42.53 -11.28 -5.20
CA MET A 1 -42.14 -11.26 -3.77
C MET A 1 -41.49 -12.59 -3.42
N ARG A 2 -40.49 -12.57 -2.53
CA ARG A 2 -39.62 -13.69 -2.04
C ARG A 2 -38.55 -14.16 -3.06
N LYS A 3 -37.25 -13.77 -3.00
CA LYS A 3 -36.31 -13.62 -1.85
C LYS A 3 -36.31 -14.90 -1.00
N ASP A 4 -35.25 -15.67 -0.75
CA ASP A 4 -33.80 -15.48 -0.76
C ASP A 4 -33.17 -16.87 -0.61
N GLU A 5 -32.50 -17.45 -1.61
CA GLU A 5 -31.73 -18.70 -1.40
C GLU A 5 -30.42 -18.74 -2.19
N LYS A 6 -29.83 -17.57 -2.45
CA LYS A 6 -28.50 -17.49 -3.05
C LYS A 6 -27.48 -17.08 -2.00
N TRP A 7 -26.88 -18.12 -1.42
CA TRP A 7 -25.53 -18.15 -0.88
C TRP A 7 -25.29 -17.29 0.36
N LYS A 8 -25.77 -17.81 1.49
CA LYS A 8 -25.14 -17.63 2.82
C LYS A 8 -23.74 -18.29 2.86
N VAL A 9 -22.86 -17.89 1.95
CA VAL A 9 -21.42 -18.08 2.11
C VAL A 9 -20.87 -16.69 2.41
N LEU A 10 -21.12 -16.24 3.65
CA LEU A 10 -20.25 -15.26 4.28
C LEU A 10 -18.91 -15.97 4.48
N ASN A 11 -18.04 -15.91 3.48
CA ASN A 11 -16.60 -16.08 3.66
C ASN A 11 -15.99 -14.70 3.49
N GLU A 12 -15.42 -14.21 4.59
CA GLU A 12 -14.40 -13.16 4.71
C GLU A 12 -14.37 -12.13 3.57
N GLU A 13 -15.08 -11.02 3.82
CA GLU A 13 -15.05 -9.79 3.05
C GLU A 13 -13.61 -9.34 2.74
N VAL A 14 -13.09 -9.77 1.60
CA VAL A 14 -12.26 -8.93 0.75
C VAL A 14 -12.82 -9.07 -0.65
N GLN A 15 -13.88 -8.30 -0.92
CA GLN A 15 -14.07 -7.74 -2.25
C GLN A 15 -12.78 -7.00 -2.59
N PHE A 16 -11.81 -7.70 -3.17
CA PHE A 16 -10.66 -7.09 -3.78
C PHE A 16 -11.20 -6.38 -5.01
N ILE A 17 -11.66 -5.14 -4.82
CA ILE A 17 -11.93 -4.19 -5.90
C ILE A 17 -10.54 -3.80 -6.45
N MET A 18 -9.88 -4.74 -7.12
CA MET A 18 -8.64 -4.48 -7.85
C MET A 18 -9.01 -4.17 -9.29
N GLU A 19 -9.55 -2.97 -9.50
CA GLU A 19 -9.51 -2.32 -10.83
C GLU A 19 -8.12 -1.72 -11.11
N GLN A 20 -7.19 -1.75 -10.13
CA GLN A 20 -5.81 -1.36 -10.35
C GLN A 20 -4.96 -2.58 -10.76
N GLU A 21 -4.55 -2.57 -12.02
CA GLU A 21 -3.48 -3.43 -12.52
C GLU A 21 -2.12 -2.85 -12.06
N TYR A 22 -1.35 -3.64 -11.32
CA TYR A 22 0.01 -3.27 -10.89
C TYR A 22 1.04 -3.84 -11.86
N ASP A 23 2.01 -3.01 -12.25
CA ASP A 23 3.14 -3.44 -13.09
C ASP A 23 4.15 -4.26 -12.30
N GLU A 24 4.32 -3.94 -11.01
CA GLU A 24 5.29 -4.61 -10.14
C GLU A 24 4.77 -4.70 -8.71
N LEU A 25 5.02 -5.85 -8.07
CA LEU A 25 4.77 -6.11 -6.66
C LEU A 25 6.08 -6.58 -6.00
N LYS A 26 6.54 -5.85 -4.99
CA LYS A 26 7.76 -6.16 -4.24
C LYS A 26 7.45 -6.27 -2.75
N ARG A 27 7.67 -7.46 -2.18
CA ARG A 27 7.54 -7.67 -0.73
C ARG A 27 8.61 -6.87 0.01
N LEU A 28 8.18 -5.95 0.87
CA LEU A 28 9.08 -5.15 1.70
C LEU A 28 9.31 -5.80 3.08
N ARG A 29 8.23 -6.31 3.69
CA ARG A 29 8.18 -7.07 4.96
C ARG A 29 7.04 -8.08 4.91
N ASP A 30 6.85 -8.86 5.97
CA ASP A 30 5.82 -9.90 6.05
C ASP A 30 4.41 -9.38 5.70
N ASN A 31 4.11 -8.14 6.11
CA ASN A 31 2.78 -7.54 5.96
C ASN A 31 2.72 -6.34 5.01
N LEU A 32 3.80 -6.01 4.30
CA LEU A 32 3.91 -4.80 3.49
C LEU A 32 4.42 -5.10 2.09
N ILE A 33 3.69 -4.61 1.09
CA ILE A 33 3.99 -4.79 -0.32
C ILE A 33 4.15 -3.42 -0.97
N ILE A 34 5.31 -3.18 -1.57
CA ILE A 34 5.52 -2.05 -2.47
C ILE A 34 4.89 -2.41 -3.82
N VAL A 35 4.11 -1.49 -4.37
CA VAL A 35 3.45 -1.66 -5.66
C VAL A 35 3.90 -0.58 -6.64
N ARG A 36 3.95 -0.91 -7.93
CA ARG A 36 4.26 0.04 -9.00
C ARG A 36 3.15 0.10 -10.03
N VAL A 37 2.84 1.31 -10.48
CA VAL A 37 2.04 1.60 -11.68
C VAL A 37 2.77 2.68 -12.48
N GLY A 38 3.16 2.35 -13.71
CA GLY A 38 4.09 3.12 -14.51
C GLY A 38 5.40 3.39 -13.77
N GLU A 39 5.73 4.68 -13.64
CA GLU A 39 6.93 5.18 -12.95
C GLU A 39 6.67 5.55 -11.47
N LYS A 40 5.50 5.20 -10.94
CA LYS A 40 5.07 5.60 -9.60
C LYS A 40 4.94 4.41 -8.68
N TRP A 41 5.32 4.62 -7.44
CA TRP A 41 5.36 3.62 -6.38
C TRP A 41 4.42 3.99 -5.25
N GLY A 42 3.79 2.96 -4.69
CA GLY A 42 2.96 3.03 -3.47
C GLY A 42 3.25 1.85 -2.54
N LEU A 43 2.57 1.83 -1.40
CA LEU A 43 2.69 0.79 -0.40
C LEU A 43 1.28 0.35 0.02
N ILE A 44 1.05 -0.96 -0.03
CA ILE A 44 -0.19 -1.58 0.44
C ILE A 44 0.10 -2.59 1.55
N ASP A 45 -0.90 -2.88 2.37
CA ASP A 45 -0.87 -4.05 3.26
C ASP A 45 -1.29 -5.34 2.54
N MET A 46 -1.18 -6.48 3.23
CA MET A 46 -1.58 -7.79 2.69
C MET A 46 -3.07 -7.92 2.36
N LYS A 47 -3.91 -7.02 2.86
CA LYS A 47 -5.34 -6.96 2.54
C LYS A 47 -5.63 -6.07 1.34
N GLY A 48 -4.61 -5.44 0.76
CA GLY A 48 -4.76 -4.50 -0.34
C GLY A 48 -5.11 -3.08 0.09
N ASN A 49 -5.05 -2.75 1.39
CA ASN A 49 -5.28 -1.38 1.83
C ASN A 49 -4.09 -0.51 1.47
N GLU A 50 -4.35 0.61 0.81
CA GLU A 50 -3.33 1.61 0.51
C GLU A 50 -2.85 2.28 1.82
N LEU A 51 -1.56 2.14 2.10
CA LEU A 51 -0.87 2.84 3.20
C LEU A 51 -0.12 4.07 2.68
N ILE A 52 0.45 3.96 1.48
CA ILE A 52 1.12 5.04 0.77
C ILE A 52 0.61 5.07 -0.68
N PRO A 53 0.06 6.21 -1.14
CA PRO A 53 -0.49 6.32 -2.49
C PRO A 53 0.57 6.14 -3.58
N ILE A 54 0.15 5.66 -4.76
CA ILE A 54 1.02 5.38 -5.90
C ILE A 54 1.38 6.67 -6.66
N ILE A 55 2.09 7.56 -5.96
CA ILE A 55 2.46 8.89 -6.45
C ILE A 55 3.94 9.22 -6.20
N TYR A 56 4.66 8.33 -5.53
CA TYR A 56 6.07 8.51 -5.18
C TYR A 56 6.98 8.00 -6.29
N GLN A 57 8.16 8.61 -6.41
CA GLN A 57 9.18 8.21 -7.38
C GLN A 57 10.02 7.04 -6.84
N GLU A 58 10.12 6.91 -5.52
CA GLU A 58 10.87 5.85 -4.87
C GLU A 58 10.27 5.53 -3.50
N ILE A 59 10.23 4.24 -3.16
CA ILE A 59 9.89 3.74 -1.82
C ILE A 59 10.95 2.69 -1.45
N THR A 60 11.61 2.88 -0.32
CA THR A 60 12.65 1.97 0.16
C THR A 60 12.64 1.84 1.67
N LYS A 61 13.29 0.80 2.20
CA LYS A 61 13.48 0.64 3.65
C LYS A 61 14.59 1.57 4.12
N SER A 62 14.38 2.22 5.26
CA SER A 62 15.40 2.99 5.99
C SER A 62 16.03 2.14 7.11
N ASP A 63 17.24 2.51 7.53
CA ASP A 63 18.02 1.76 8.54
C ASP A 63 17.35 1.77 9.93
N ASN A 64 16.57 2.79 10.23
CA ASN A 64 15.81 2.93 11.48
C ASN A 64 14.51 2.13 11.51
N GLY A 65 14.26 1.27 10.54
CA GLY A 65 13.02 0.51 10.46
C GLY A 65 11.83 1.32 9.97
N LEU A 66 12.02 2.56 9.52
CA LEU A 66 10.99 3.32 8.81
C LEU A 66 11.04 3.04 7.30
N ILE A 67 10.06 3.55 6.58
CA ILE A 67 9.97 3.46 5.12
C ILE A 67 10.27 4.84 4.55
N LYS A 68 11.33 4.95 3.76
CA LYS A 68 11.70 6.18 3.08
C LYS A 68 10.92 6.29 1.77
N VAL A 69 10.33 7.46 1.55
CA VAL A 69 9.64 7.78 0.30
C VAL A 69 10.16 9.08 -0.31
N ILE A 70 10.25 9.11 -1.63
CA ILE A 70 10.75 10.26 -2.38
C ILE A 70 9.70 10.75 -3.36
N LYS A 71 9.39 12.06 -3.31
CA LYS A 71 8.50 12.72 -4.25
C LYS A 71 9.03 14.10 -4.59
N ASN A 72 9.24 14.35 -5.88
CA ASN A 72 9.72 15.63 -6.41
C ASN A 72 11.03 16.08 -5.73
N GLY A 73 11.95 15.14 -5.52
CA GLY A 73 13.23 15.38 -4.84
C GLY A 73 13.14 15.59 -3.32
N LYS A 74 11.94 15.63 -2.73
CA LYS A 74 11.76 15.71 -1.28
C LYS A 74 11.65 14.32 -0.67
N GLN A 75 12.34 14.13 0.45
CA GLN A 75 12.36 12.87 1.20
C GLN A 75 11.45 12.98 2.42
N ASN A 76 10.69 11.92 2.68
CA ASN A 76 9.90 11.78 3.89
C ASN A 76 10.07 10.34 4.40
N LEU A 77 9.79 10.12 5.67
CA LEU A 77 9.71 8.80 6.27
C LEU A 77 8.25 8.45 6.54
N PHE A 78 7.92 7.18 6.46
CA PHE A 78 6.64 6.62 6.86
C PHE A 78 6.90 5.60 7.96
N ASP A 79 6.16 5.73 9.05
CA ASP A 79 6.14 4.79 10.16
C ASP A 79 4.93 3.87 10.00
N GLU A 80 5.16 2.58 9.76
CA GLU A 80 4.10 1.61 9.57
C GLU A 80 3.31 1.29 10.84
N ILE A 81 3.88 1.53 12.02
CA ILE A 81 3.25 1.28 13.31
C ILE A 81 2.23 2.38 13.60
N THR A 82 2.67 3.63 13.49
CA THR A 82 1.79 4.79 13.71
C THR A 82 0.96 5.15 12.48
N LYS A 83 1.33 4.61 11.31
CA LYS A 83 0.79 4.95 9.98
C LYS A 83 0.93 6.43 9.63
N GLN A 84 2.01 7.08 10.09
CA GLN A 84 2.23 8.50 9.90
C GLN A 84 3.39 8.79 8.96
N MET A 85 3.24 9.89 8.20
CA MET A 85 4.31 10.49 7.42
C MET A 85 5.08 11.48 8.29
N ILE A 86 6.39 11.33 8.34
CA ILE A 86 7.34 12.18 9.04
C ILE A 86 8.17 12.94 7.98
N PRO A 87 7.94 14.25 7.80
CA PRO A 87 8.77 15.05 6.92
C PRO A 87 10.22 15.09 7.40
N ILE A 88 11.16 14.96 6.47
CA ILE A 88 12.56 15.30 6.74
C ILE A 88 12.76 16.69 6.14
N ASP A 89 12.72 17.71 6.99
CA ASP A 89 13.15 19.04 6.60
C ASP A 89 14.69 19.05 6.49
N ASN A 90 15.19 19.50 5.34
CA ASN A 90 16.61 19.76 5.11
C ASN A 90 16.93 21.24 5.33
#